data_AF-A0A3M1Q5H9-F1
#
_entry.id   AF-A0A3M1Q5H9-F1
#
_cell.length_a   1.000
_cell.length_b   1.000
_cell.length_c   1.000
_cell.angle_alpha   90.00
_cell.angle_beta   90.00
_cell.angle_gamma   90.00
#
_symmetry.space_group_name_H-M   'P 1'
#
loop_
_entity.id
_entity.type
_entity.pdbx_description
1 polymer ?
#
loop_
_entity_poly.entity_id
_entity_poly.type
_entity_poly.pdbx_seq_one_letter_code
_entity_poly.pdbx_strand_id
1 'polypeptide(L)'
;MMRHWNVINPGDHDHGMDDVKGPEQIAIRNRSDLGQDPEYMRRNFEIVQHLISGDDSPSGRENPRRWRRWRMPGGEFSLLILDARLWRTSQDTHIWATEGWGDRGDVYDRKDPTRSLLGEEQYAWLEETIKTDASALICLTGINGMHTIWQPSAEAEQRNRVAADYAGWVKAGCDRVIELVSSREGVVSVYGDVHVGSIVRNRRCRLYECSFGPIGRTGGRAVKPDFGPLMQDYDGRELEVVALYHQKYEAPDLRPQTNPGYWNFLEMEFDPRAADPQIGLRLRRLNDPPAERPRGGGQVDVGASQTGRPPDSRLPPIRTLPNADVRLALSDGRPLRGLRSAADGSLPRAGLTG
;
A
#
# COMPACT_ATOMS: atom_id res chain seq x y z
N MET A 1 -9.58 -12.25 25.20
CA MET A 1 -10.79 -11.84 24.43
C MET A 1 -10.32 -11.40 23.06
N MET A 2 -10.84 -11.99 21.98
CA MET A 2 -10.53 -11.58 20.60
C MET A 2 -11.16 -10.21 20.36
N ARG A 3 -10.41 -9.25 19.81
CA ARG A 3 -10.89 -7.89 19.54
C ARG A 3 -11.08 -7.74 18.03
N HIS A 4 -12.31 -7.43 17.61
CA HIS A 4 -12.62 -7.17 16.21
C HIS A 4 -12.54 -5.66 15.95
N TRP A 5 -11.82 -5.27 14.89
CA TRP A 5 -11.69 -3.89 14.47
C TRP A 5 -12.11 -3.78 13.00
N ASN A 6 -13.11 -2.94 12.72
CA ASN A 6 -13.49 -2.62 11.35
C ASN A 6 -12.68 -1.39 10.92
N VAL A 7 -11.80 -1.56 9.94
CA VAL A 7 -11.03 -0.46 9.36
C VAL A 7 -11.70 -0.06 8.05
N ILE A 8 -12.23 1.15 7.98
CA ILE A 8 -12.74 1.74 6.74
C ILE A 8 -11.58 2.51 6.10
N ASN A 9 -11.15 2.08 4.93
CA ASN A 9 -10.16 2.81 4.14
C ASN A 9 -10.82 4.10 3.62
N PRO A 10 -10.40 5.30 4.03
CA PRO A 10 -10.91 6.52 3.45
C PRO A 10 -10.59 6.47 1.95
N GLY A 11 -11.64 6.54 1.14
CA GLY A 11 -11.53 6.41 -0.31
C GLY A 11 -10.59 7.44 -0.92
N ASP A 12 -10.26 7.19 -2.18
CA ASP A 12 -9.52 8.15 -2.99
C ASP A 12 -10.32 9.44 -3.18
N HIS A 13 -9.67 10.58 -3.00
CA HIS A 13 -10.26 11.89 -3.26
C HIS A 13 -9.36 12.67 -4.21
N ASP A 14 -9.87 12.93 -5.41
CA ASP A 14 -9.20 13.79 -6.35
C ASP A 14 -9.39 15.26 -5.97
N HIS A 15 -8.32 16.04 -6.06
CA HIS A 15 -8.32 17.47 -5.75
C HIS A 15 -8.43 18.30 -7.04
N GLY A 16 -9.17 17.76 -8.02
CA GLY A 16 -9.36 18.35 -9.35
C GLY A 16 -8.20 18.11 -10.32
N MET A 17 -7.31 17.14 -10.07
CA MET A 17 -6.20 16.79 -10.96
C MET A 17 -5.85 15.31 -10.81
N ASP A 18 -6.47 14.43 -11.60
CA ASP A 18 -6.32 12.98 -11.42
C ASP A 18 -4.86 12.49 -11.59
N ASP A 19 -4.13 13.07 -12.54
CA ASP A 19 -2.79 12.60 -12.92
C ASP A 19 -1.62 13.44 -12.33
N VAL A 20 -1.89 14.62 -11.73
CA VAL A 20 -0.87 15.53 -11.15
C VAL A 20 -0.90 15.50 -9.65
N LYS A 21 0.23 15.18 -9.03
CA LYS A 21 0.32 14.94 -7.59
C LYS A 21 1.62 15.50 -7.00
N GLY A 22 1.72 15.52 -5.67
CA GLY A 22 2.98 15.78 -5.00
C GLY A 22 3.62 17.12 -5.35
N PRO A 23 4.92 17.13 -5.64
CA PRO A 23 5.67 18.36 -5.94
C PRO A 23 5.06 19.17 -7.08
N GLU A 24 4.56 18.53 -8.14
CA GLU A 24 4.00 19.24 -9.29
C GLU A 24 2.68 19.95 -8.94
N GLN A 25 1.82 19.28 -8.16
CA GLN A 25 0.58 19.89 -7.67
C GLN A 25 0.84 21.06 -6.71
N ILE A 26 1.90 20.99 -5.88
CA ILE A 26 2.35 22.12 -5.05
C ILE A 26 2.84 23.26 -5.96
N ALA A 27 3.66 22.97 -6.96
CA ALA A 27 4.20 23.98 -7.86
C ALA A 27 3.08 24.76 -8.59
N ILE A 28 2.09 24.05 -9.14
CA ILE A 28 0.95 24.65 -9.85
C ILE A 28 0.12 25.59 -8.95
N ARG A 29 -0.08 25.23 -7.68
CA ARG A 29 -0.82 26.09 -6.74
C ARG A 29 -0.04 27.33 -6.28
N ASN A 30 1.27 27.36 -6.53
CA ASN A 30 2.16 28.41 -6.02
C ASN A 30 2.85 29.25 -7.11
N ARG A 31 2.68 28.91 -8.38
CA ARG A 31 3.34 29.58 -9.50
C ARG A 31 2.33 30.02 -10.55
N SER A 32 2.45 31.25 -11.03
CA SER A 32 1.61 31.82 -12.09
C SER A 32 2.16 31.59 -13.50
N ASP A 33 3.38 31.09 -13.63
CA ASP A 33 4.05 30.81 -14.91
C ASP A 33 3.88 29.35 -15.37
N LEU A 34 3.09 28.57 -14.64
CA LEU A 34 2.64 27.24 -15.03
C LEU A 34 1.21 27.43 -15.53
N GLY A 35 0.87 26.95 -16.73
CA GLY A 35 -0.33 27.29 -17.52
C GLY A 35 -1.71 26.91 -16.95
N GLN A 36 -1.88 26.97 -15.64
CA GLN A 36 -3.13 26.86 -14.89
C GLN A 36 -3.22 28.04 -13.93
N ASP A 37 -4.43 28.55 -13.66
CA ASP A 37 -4.61 29.64 -12.69
C ASP A 37 -4.31 29.14 -11.26
N PRO A 38 -3.23 29.60 -10.60
CA PRO A 38 -2.87 29.14 -9.27
C PRO A 38 -3.95 29.44 -8.22
N GLU A 39 -4.72 30.52 -8.36
CA GLU A 39 -5.79 30.87 -7.41
C GLU A 39 -7.02 29.98 -7.58
N TYR A 40 -7.34 29.56 -8.80
CA TYR A 40 -8.34 28.53 -9.04
C TYR A 40 -7.91 27.19 -8.43
N MET A 41 -6.68 26.76 -8.71
CA MET A 41 -6.15 25.48 -8.22
C MET A 41 -6.05 25.44 -6.69
N ARG A 42 -5.63 26.55 -6.07
CA ARG A 42 -5.59 26.73 -4.61
C ARG A 42 -6.98 26.57 -4.00
N ARG A 43 -7.98 27.29 -4.50
CA ARG A 43 -9.36 27.25 -3.98
C ARG A 43 -9.99 25.86 -4.12
N ASN A 44 -9.83 25.20 -5.26
CA ASN A 44 -10.33 23.85 -5.44
C ASN A 44 -9.73 22.87 -4.43
N PHE A 45 -8.42 22.97 -4.21
CA PHE A 45 -7.74 22.17 -3.19
C PHE A 45 -8.31 22.45 -1.80
N GLU A 46 -8.49 23.70 -1.42
CA GLU A 46 -9.06 24.11 -0.12
C GLU A 46 -10.47 23.55 0.09
N ILE A 47 -11.33 23.64 -0.93
CA ILE A 47 -12.70 23.10 -0.88
C ILE A 47 -12.66 21.59 -0.62
N VAL A 48 -11.87 20.84 -1.38
CA VAL A 48 -11.78 19.38 -1.22
C VAL A 48 -11.17 19.02 0.14
N GLN A 49 -10.16 19.76 0.59
CA GLN A 49 -9.58 19.58 1.92
C GLN A 49 -10.60 19.79 3.03
N HIS A 50 -11.33 20.91 3.00
CA HIS A 50 -12.39 21.23 3.96
C HIS A 50 -13.42 20.11 4.04
N LEU A 51 -13.88 19.60 2.89
CA LEU A 51 -14.88 18.53 2.83
C LEU A 51 -14.37 17.20 3.42
N ILE A 52 -13.08 16.91 3.32
CA ILE A 52 -12.48 15.66 3.80
C ILE A 52 -12.11 15.73 5.28
N SER A 53 -11.49 16.83 5.72
CA SER A 53 -10.97 16.96 7.09
C SER A 53 -11.94 17.64 8.05
N GLY A 54 -12.92 18.40 7.54
CA GLY A 54 -13.73 19.31 8.35
C GLY A 54 -12.94 20.53 8.86
N ASP A 55 -11.76 20.80 8.30
CA ASP A 55 -10.97 22.00 8.64
C ASP A 55 -11.60 23.22 7.98
N ASP A 56 -11.96 24.23 8.77
CA ASP A 56 -12.60 25.47 8.29
C ASP A 56 -11.65 26.37 7.49
N SER A 57 -10.34 26.17 7.58
CA SER A 57 -9.35 27.00 6.88
C SER A 57 -8.12 26.18 6.46
N PRO A 58 -8.30 25.17 5.59
CA PRO A 58 -7.20 24.33 5.15
C PRO A 58 -6.23 25.14 4.28
N SER A 59 -4.94 24.79 4.33
CA SER A 59 -3.94 25.40 3.44
C SER A 59 -4.17 24.98 1.98
N GLY A 60 -4.37 25.94 1.09
CA GLY A 60 -4.37 25.68 -0.35
C GLY A 60 -2.98 25.59 -0.97
N ARG A 61 -1.92 25.92 -0.23
CA ARG A 61 -0.53 26.00 -0.75
C ARG A 61 0.33 24.82 -0.37
N GLU A 62 -0.03 24.13 0.70
CA GLU A 62 0.72 22.99 1.24
C GLU A 62 -0.09 21.70 1.10
N ASN A 63 0.61 20.56 1.17
CA ASN A 63 -0.04 19.27 1.32
C ASN A 63 -0.17 18.94 2.81
N PRO A 64 -1.35 18.49 3.30
CA PRO A 64 -1.48 18.04 4.67
C PRO A 64 -0.71 16.74 4.91
N ARG A 65 -0.17 16.60 6.13
CA ARG A 65 0.43 15.36 6.62
C ARG A 65 -0.67 14.45 7.15
N ARG A 66 -1.20 13.59 6.27
CA ARG A 66 -2.31 12.69 6.60
C ARG A 66 -1.86 11.32 7.10
N TRP A 67 -0.59 10.97 6.88
CA TRP A 67 -0.05 9.69 7.32
C TRP A 67 0.03 9.63 8.83
N ARG A 68 -0.31 8.47 9.37
CA ARG A 68 -0.44 8.27 10.80
C ARG A 68 -0.35 6.80 11.15
N ARG A 69 0.06 6.56 12.38
CA ARG A 69 0.08 5.23 12.97
C ARG A 69 -0.95 5.16 14.09
N TRP A 70 -1.72 4.09 14.10
CA TRP A 70 -2.49 3.66 15.25
C TRP A 70 -1.96 2.32 15.76
N ARG A 71 -1.31 2.36 16.92
CA ARG A 71 -0.93 1.15 17.65
C ARG A 71 -2.07 0.76 18.59
N MET A 72 -2.53 -0.49 18.50
CA MET A 72 -3.64 -0.96 19.32
C MET A 72 -3.22 -1.03 20.80
N PRO A 73 -4.16 -0.92 21.77
CA PRO A 73 -3.82 -0.80 23.19
C PRO A 73 -2.97 -1.95 23.77
N GLY A 74 -3.01 -3.15 23.17
CA GLY A 74 -2.14 -4.28 23.56
C GLY A 74 -0.70 -4.16 23.08
N GLY A 75 -0.41 -3.21 22.19
CA GLY A 75 0.92 -3.02 21.60
C GLY A 75 1.34 -4.08 20.59
N GLU A 76 0.42 -4.98 20.24
CA GLU A 76 0.65 -6.21 19.47
C GLU A 76 0.40 -6.04 17.96
N PHE A 77 -0.42 -5.05 17.58
CA PHE A 77 -0.78 -4.73 16.21
C PHE A 77 -0.73 -3.22 15.99
N SER A 78 -0.19 -2.81 14.84
CA SER A 78 -0.22 -1.43 14.35
C SER A 78 -0.91 -1.34 12.99
N LEU A 79 -1.81 -0.37 12.85
CA LEU A 79 -2.33 0.08 11.56
C LEU A 79 -1.60 1.36 11.15
N LEU A 80 -1.00 1.36 9.98
CA LEU A 80 -0.39 2.55 9.37
C LEU A 80 -1.25 2.98 8.19
N ILE A 81 -1.59 4.26 8.20
CA ILE A 81 -2.27 4.93 7.10
C ILE A 81 -1.23 5.81 6.43
N LEU A 82 -1.03 5.59 5.14
CA LEU A 82 -0.14 6.37 4.27
C LEU A 82 -0.98 7.21 3.31
N ASP A 83 -0.32 8.13 2.62
CA ASP A 83 -0.90 8.99 1.59
C ASP A 83 0.03 9.01 0.37
N ALA A 84 -0.12 8.01 -0.49
CA ALA A 84 0.52 7.97 -1.80
C ALA A 84 -0.23 8.80 -2.86
N ARG A 85 -1.34 9.47 -2.50
CA ARG A 85 -2.11 10.33 -3.41
C ARG A 85 -1.47 11.71 -3.48
N LEU A 86 -1.36 12.39 -2.35
CA LEU A 86 -0.87 13.77 -2.31
C LEU A 86 0.64 13.88 -2.43
N TRP A 87 1.40 12.83 -2.13
CA TRP A 87 2.85 12.94 -1.96
C TRP A 87 3.69 12.21 -3.00
N ARG A 88 3.08 11.43 -3.88
CA ARG A 88 3.79 10.83 -5.01
C ARG A 88 4.14 11.88 -6.07
N THR A 89 5.17 11.60 -6.84
CA THR A 89 5.40 12.29 -8.12
C THR A 89 4.27 12.00 -9.11
N SER A 90 3.98 13.00 -9.95
CA SER A 90 2.90 12.93 -10.95
C SER A 90 3.00 11.70 -11.84
N GLN A 91 1.85 11.15 -12.25
CA GLN A 91 1.80 9.95 -13.08
C GLN A 91 2.11 10.28 -14.53
N ASP A 92 1.56 11.39 -15.02
CA ASP A 92 1.75 11.84 -16.38
C ASP A 92 3.12 12.50 -16.57
N THR A 93 4.03 11.78 -17.23
CA THR A 93 5.38 12.23 -17.58
C THR A 93 5.39 13.22 -18.74
N HIS A 94 4.30 13.25 -19.52
CA HIS A 94 4.11 14.09 -20.70
C HIS A 94 3.27 15.33 -20.41
N ILE A 95 2.74 15.47 -19.20
CA ILE A 95 1.79 16.54 -18.87
C ILE A 95 2.30 17.93 -19.23
N TRP A 96 3.61 18.12 -19.08
CA TRP A 96 4.25 19.37 -19.45
C TRP A 96 4.21 19.62 -20.95
N ALA A 97 4.40 18.59 -21.77
CA ALA A 97 4.26 18.71 -23.21
C ALA A 97 2.80 18.86 -23.67
N THR A 98 1.84 18.15 -23.06
CA THR A 98 0.48 17.98 -23.59
C THR A 98 -0.57 18.94 -23.05
N GLU A 99 -0.47 19.40 -21.80
CA GLU A 99 -1.49 20.24 -21.14
C GLU A 99 -1.13 21.75 -21.14
N GLY A 100 -0.32 22.17 -22.13
CA GLY A 100 -0.02 23.58 -22.38
C GLY A 100 1.26 24.12 -21.75
N TRP A 101 2.20 23.26 -21.32
CA TRP A 101 3.50 23.68 -20.77
C TRP A 101 4.68 23.35 -21.71
N GLY A 102 4.39 23.39 -23.02
CA GLY A 102 5.03 22.66 -24.14
C GLY A 102 6.51 22.88 -24.43
N ASP A 103 7.17 23.81 -23.74
CA ASP A 103 8.62 24.02 -23.86
C ASP A 103 9.42 23.07 -22.95
N ARG A 104 8.74 22.37 -22.04
CA ARG A 104 9.31 21.36 -21.14
C ARG A 104 8.85 20.00 -21.63
N GLY A 105 9.71 19.28 -22.36
CA GLY A 105 9.44 17.92 -22.81
C GLY A 105 9.26 16.92 -21.64
N ASP A 106 9.42 15.63 -21.91
CA ASP A 106 9.27 14.60 -20.87
C ASP A 106 10.24 14.83 -19.71
N VAL A 107 9.71 14.98 -18.50
CA VAL A 107 10.54 15.44 -17.38
C VAL A 107 11.19 14.27 -16.63
N TYR A 108 10.50 13.12 -16.52
CA TYR A 108 11.01 11.98 -15.73
C TYR A 108 10.62 10.61 -16.32
N ASP A 109 11.56 9.66 -16.33
CA ASP A 109 11.30 8.24 -16.61
C ASP A 109 10.69 7.54 -15.37
N ARG A 110 9.88 6.49 -15.54
CA ARG A 110 9.28 5.75 -14.41
C ARG A 110 10.30 5.06 -13.50
N LYS A 111 11.51 4.77 -14.02
CA LYS A 111 12.64 4.18 -13.28
C LYS A 111 13.58 5.24 -12.71
N ASP A 112 13.30 6.52 -12.94
CA ASP A 112 14.08 7.62 -12.35
C ASP A 112 14.04 7.51 -10.81
N PRO A 113 15.21 7.39 -10.15
CA PRO A 113 15.29 7.21 -8.70
C PRO A 113 14.79 8.43 -7.90
N THR A 114 14.68 9.59 -8.53
CA THR A 114 14.14 10.81 -7.90
C THR A 114 12.61 10.77 -7.78
N ARG A 115 11.94 9.86 -8.49
CA ARG A 115 10.49 9.72 -8.40
C ARG A 115 10.08 9.02 -7.11
N SER A 116 9.34 9.76 -6.29
CA SER A 116 8.83 9.26 -5.01
C SER A 116 7.38 8.76 -5.13
N LEU A 117 7.05 7.74 -4.34
CA LEU A 117 5.68 7.28 -4.12
C LEU A 117 5.03 7.94 -2.90
N LEU A 118 5.84 8.32 -1.91
CA LEU A 118 5.37 8.83 -0.62
C LEU A 118 5.86 10.25 -0.30
N GLY A 119 6.77 10.83 -1.10
CA GLY A 119 7.57 11.96 -0.66
C GLY A 119 8.61 11.56 0.38
N GLU A 120 9.70 12.31 0.47
CA GLU A 120 10.84 11.92 1.32
C GLU A 120 10.52 12.00 2.82
N GLU A 121 9.68 12.96 3.24
CA GLU A 121 9.30 13.09 4.66
C GLU A 121 8.49 11.88 5.15
N GLN A 122 7.43 11.51 4.43
CA GLN A 122 6.61 10.35 4.78
C GLN A 122 7.39 9.04 4.61
N TYR A 123 8.28 8.95 3.61
CA TYR A 123 9.14 7.78 3.45
C TYR A 123 10.09 7.61 4.65
N ALA A 124 10.74 8.69 5.11
CA ALA A 124 11.59 8.65 6.29
C ALA A 124 10.80 8.27 7.56
N TRP A 125 9.58 8.80 7.72
CA TRP A 125 8.67 8.40 8.80
C TRP A 125 8.30 6.91 8.74
N LEU A 126 7.99 6.40 7.54
CA LEU A 126 7.68 4.98 7.34
C LEU A 126 8.90 4.12 7.65
N GLU A 127 10.09 4.54 7.22
CA GLU A 127 11.35 3.84 7.50
C GLU A 127 11.60 3.72 8.99
N GLU A 128 11.53 4.84 9.72
CA GLU A 128 11.67 4.84 11.17
C GLU A 128 10.60 3.96 11.83
N THR A 129 9.35 4.04 11.38
CA THR A 129 8.25 3.27 11.96
C THR A 129 8.43 1.77 11.73
N ILE A 130 8.78 1.34 10.51
CA ILE A 130 9.05 -0.07 10.19
C ILE A 130 10.23 -0.59 11.02
N LYS A 131 11.25 0.23 11.26
CA LYS A 131 12.42 -0.16 12.06
C LYS A 131 12.19 -0.09 13.57
N THR A 132 11.24 0.68 14.09
CA THR A 132 11.12 0.94 15.54
C THR A 132 9.82 0.48 16.19
N ASP A 133 8.75 0.24 15.42
CA ASP A 133 7.49 -0.23 15.98
C ASP A 133 7.67 -1.61 16.63
N ALA A 134 7.17 -1.81 17.85
CA ALA A 134 7.33 -3.08 18.56
C ALA A 134 6.23 -4.11 18.27
N SER A 135 5.18 -3.73 17.52
CA SER A 135 4.04 -4.58 17.22
C SER A 135 4.44 -5.79 16.40
N ALA A 136 3.89 -6.95 16.74
CA ALA A 136 4.24 -8.20 16.06
C ALA A 136 3.68 -8.24 14.63
N LEU A 137 2.55 -7.56 14.41
CA LEU A 137 1.89 -7.43 13.11
C LEU A 137 1.67 -5.96 12.76
N ILE A 138 1.84 -5.63 11.49
CA ILE A 138 1.63 -4.30 10.92
C ILE A 138 0.78 -4.42 9.66
N CYS A 139 -0.34 -3.69 9.62
CA CYS A 139 -1.13 -3.51 8.41
C CYS A 139 -0.91 -2.10 7.85
N LEU A 140 -0.62 -2.00 6.56
CA LEU A 140 -0.42 -0.75 5.83
C LEU A 140 -1.61 -0.50 4.89
N THR A 141 -2.11 0.72 4.83
CA THR A 141 -3.07 1.18 3.80
C THR A 141 -2.69 2.54 3.23
N GLY A 142 -3.26 2.93 2.10
CA GLY A 142 -3.04 4.23 1.45
C GLY A 142 -1.92 4.25 0.40
N ILE A 143 -1.39 3.06 0.08
CA ILE A 143 -0.52 2.81 -1.08
C ILE A 143 -1.24 1.78 -1.93
N ASN A 144 -1.39 2.05 -3.23
CA ASN A 144 -2.22 1.22 -4.09
C ASN A 144 -1.40 0.63 -5.23
N GLY A 145 -1.51 -0.68 -5.40
CA GLY A 145 -0.96 -1.40 -6.55
C GLY A 145 0.54 -1.23 -6.67
N MET A 146 1.31 -1.56 -5.61
CA MET A 146 2.77 -1.67 -5.63
C MET A 146 3.24 -2.72 -6.65
N HIS A 147 2.37 -3.67 -7.00
CA HIS A 147 2.58 -4.66 -8.05
C HIS A 147 1.75 -4.35 -9.30
N THR A 148 2.42 -4.17 -10.44
CA THR A 148 1.82 -3.74 -11.71
C THR A 148 1.21 -4.90 -12.50
N ILE A 149 -0.02 -5.28 -12.14
CA ILE A 149 -0.70 -6.46 -12.74
C ILE A 149 -1.97 -6.14 -13.52
N TRP A 150 -2.34 -4.86 -13.58
CA TRP A 150 -3.59 -4.39 -14.17
C TRP A 150 -3.34 -3.66 -15.50
N GLN A 151 -4.15 -3.92 -16.52
CA GLN A 151 -4.04 -3.23 -17.80
C GLN A 151 -4.40 -1.75 -17.66
N PRO A 152 -3.73 -0.87 -18.43
CA PRO A 152 -4.19 0.51 -18.59
C PRO A 152 -5.60 0.52 -19.22
N SER A 153 -6.37 1.58 -18.99
CA SER A 153 -7.54 1.87 -19.84
C SER A 153 -7.10 2.19 -21.28
N ALA A 154 -8.02 2.14 -22.25
CA ALA A 154 -7.70 2.45 -23.65
C ALA A 154 -7.14 3.88 -23.83
N GLU A 155 -7.70 4.87 -23.13
CA GLU A 155 -7.15 6.25 -23.09
C GLU A 155 -5.79 6.31 -22.38
N ALA A 156 -5.57 5.43 -21.42
CA ALA A 156 -4.32 5.34 -20.71
C ALA A 156 -3.20 4.77 -21.59
N GLU A 157 -3.50 3.80 -22.44
CA GLU A 157 -2.57 3.25 -23.43
C GLU A 157 -2.04 4.35 -24.38
N GLN A 158 -2.88 5.34 -24.72
CA GLN A 158 -2.52 6.49 -25.55
C GLN A 158 -1.53 7.47 -24.88
N ARG A 159 -1.44 7.46 -23.55
CA ARG A 159 -0.52 8.32 -22.76
C ARG A 159 0.76 7.58 -22.33
N ASN A 160 1.16 6.55 -23.06
CA ASN A 160 2.36 5.72 -22.81
C ASN A 160 2.41 5.10 -21.40
N ARG A 161 1.23 4.70 -20.89
CA ARG A 161 1.09 4.15 -19.54
C ARG A 161 1.33 2.64 -19.58
N VAL A 162 2.27 2.17 -18.74
CA VAL A 162 2.66 0.75 -18.71
C VAL A 162 1.61 -0.14 -18.03
N ALA A 163 0.89 0.39 -17.04
CA ALA A 163 -0.15 -0.31 -16.30
C ALA A 163 -1.17 0.70 -15.73
N ALA A 164 -2.35 0.22 -15.36
CA ALA A 164 -3.19 0.96 -14.43
C ALA A 164 -2.54 0.99 -13.03
N ASP A 165 -2.82 2.06 -12.28
CA ASP A 165 -2.45 2.22 -10.86
C ASP A 165 -0.98 2.55 -10.59
N TYR A 166 -0.66 2.94 -9.35
CA TYR A 166 0.51 3.77 -9.04
C TYR A 166 1.87 3.19 -9.34
N ALA A 167 2.07 1.89 -9.18
CA ALA A 167 3.35 1.30 -9.56
C ALA A 167 3.57 1.29 -11.07
N GLY A 168 2.52 1.41 -11.89
CA GLY A 168 2.66 1.55 -13.35
C GLY A 168 3.47 2.79 -13.73
N TRP A 169 3.57 3.74 -12.80
CA TRP A 169 4.04 5.10 -13.03
C TRP A 169 5.31 5.44 -12.29
N VAL A 170 5.48 4.93 -11.07
CA VAL A 170 6.61 5.28 -10.20
C VAL A 170 7.29 4.00 -9.72
N LYS A 171 7.94 3.29 -10.66
CA LYS A 171 8.61 2.02 -10.36
C LYS A 171 9.63 2.18 -9.24
N ALA A 172 10.50 3.19 -9.35
CA ALA A 172 11.57 3.41 -8.38
C ALA A 172 11.03 3.66 -6.97
N GLY A 173 10.00 4.51 -6.83
CA GLY A 173 9.33 4.73 -5.55
C GLY A 173 8.64 3.49 -5.00
N CYS A 174 8.04 2.66 -5.86
CA CYS A 174 7.43 1.39 -5.43
C CYS A 174 8.49 0.38 -4.98
N ASP A 175 9.60 0.25 -5.70
CA ASP A 175 10.70 -0.63 -5.30
C ASP A 175 11.26 -0.23 -3.93
N ARG A 176 11.50 1.08 -3.70
CA ARG A 176 11.95 1.60 -2.39
C ARG A 176 11.00 1.20 -1.27
N VAL A 177 9.69 1.38 -1.47
CA VAL A 177 8.68 1.00 -0.47
C VAL A 177 8.65 -0.51 -0.26
N ILE A 178 8.62 -1.31 -1.34
CA ILE A 178 8.63 -2.78 -1.26
C ILE A 178 9.86 -3.27 -0.50
N GLU A 179 11.06 -2.78 -0.83
CA GLU A 179 12.31 -3.15 -0.16
C GLU A 179 12.28 -2.81 1.33
N LEU A 180 11.77 -1.63 1.68
CA LEU A 180 11.64 -1.17 3.05
C LEU A 180 10.66 -2.02 3.85
N VAL A 181 9.42 -2.16 3.39
CA VAL A 181 8.38 -2.89 4.15
C VAL A 181 8.72 -4.37 4.25
N SER A 182 9.41 -4.91 3.24
CA SER A 182 9.89 -6.29 3.24
C SER A 182 11.17 -6.48 4.04
N SER A 183 11.80 -5.44 4.58
CA SER A 183 12.89 -5.62 5.57
C SER A 183 12.37 -6.22 6.90
N ARG A 184 11.05 -6.23 7.09
CA ARG A 184 10.38 -6.67 8.29
C ARG A 184 9.31 -7.71 8.00
N GLU A 185 9.34 -8.78 8.77
CA GLU A 185 8.29 -9.78 8.79
C GLU A 185 7.04 -9.26 9.56
N GLY A 186 5.87 -9.80 9.25
CA GLY A 186 4.59 -9.45 9.85
C GLY A 186 3.96 -8.18 9.27
N VAL A 187 4.45 -7.71 8.11
CA VAL A 187 3.89 -6.54 7.40
C VAL A 187 3.01 -7.00 6.25
N VAL A 188 1.78 -6.50 6.20
CA VAL A 188 0.82 -6.71 5.11
C VAL A 188 0.36 -5.36 4.58
N SER A 189 0.21 -5.23 3.27
CA SER A 189 -0.36 -4.04 2.64
C SER A 189 -1.75 -4.34 2.09
N VAL A 190 -2.67 -3.40 2.30
CA VAL A 190 -4.04 -3.47 1.79
C VAL A 190 -4.43 -2.17 1.12
N TYR A 191 -5.22 -2.26 0.05
CA TYR A 191 -5.56 -1.10 -0.77
C TYR A 191 -6.92 -1.24 -1.47
N GLY A 192 -7.35 -0.14 -2.09
CA GLY A 192 -8.60 -0.04 -2.87
C GLY A 192 -8.34 0.15 -4.37
N ASP A 193 -8.97 1.17 -4.98
CA ASP A 193 -8.67 1.72 -6.32
C ASP A 193 -9.07 0.87 -7.53
N VAL A 194 -8.64 -0.38 -7.57
CA VAL A 194 -8.72 -1.18 -8.80
C VAL A 194 -10.10 -1.79 -9.02
N HIS A 195 -10.96 -1.69 -8.01
CA HIS A 195 -12.29 -2.29 -7.99
C HIS A 195 -12.25 -3.80 -8.33
N VAL A 196 -11.23 -4.49 -7.84
CA VAL A 196 -11.06 -5.94 -7.95
C VAL A 196 -10.62 -6.45 -6.58
N GLY A 197 -11.21 -7.53 -6.08
CA GLY A 197 -10.70 -8.16 -4.86
C GLY A 197 -9.52 -9.04 -5.23
N SER A 198 -8.36 -8.87 -4.59
CA SER A 198 -7.20 -9.72 -4.89
C SER A 198 -6.30 -9.91 -3.68
N ILE A 199 -5.65 -11.07 -3.61
CA ILE A 199 -4.56 -11.33 -2.68
C ILE A 199 -3.34 -11.72 -3.50
N VAL A 200 -2.32 -10.87 -3.47
CA VAL A 200 -1.10 -11.02 -4.27
C VAL A 200 0.09 -11.10 -3.33
N ARG A 201 1.02 -12.00 -3.63
CA ARG A 201 2.26 -12.17 -2.89
C ARG A 201 3.45 -11.94 -3.80
N ASN A 202 4.33 -11.01 -3.43
CA ASN A 202 5.66 -10.93 -4.03
C ASN A 202 6.51 -12.11 -3.54
N ARG A 203 7.00 -12.95 -4.45
CA ARG A 203 7.69 -14.20 -4.08
C ARG A 203 9.07 -13.96 -3.49
N ARG A 204 9.81 -12.99 -4.02
CA ARG A 204 11.16 -12.62 -3.54
C ARG A 204 11.10 -11.94 -2.17
N CYS A 205 10.21 -10.97 -2.03
CA CYS A 205 10.08 -10.16 -0.82
C CYS A 205 9.16 -10.80 0.24
N ARG A 206 8.41 -11.85 -0.12
CA ARG A 206 7.37 -12.48 0.70
C ARG A 206 6.38 -11.45 1.29
N LEU A 207 6.08 -10.42 0.52
CA LEU A 207 5.15 -9.34 0.88
C LEU A 207 3.77 -9.65 0.32
N TYR A 208 2.74 -9.56 1.16
CA TYR A 208 1.35 -9.63 0.71
C TYR A 208 0.81 -8.22 0.48
N GLU A 209 0.25 -8.01 -0.71
CA GLU A 209 -0.50 -6.82 -1.09
C GLU A 209 -1.91 -7.24 -1.53
N CYS A 210 -2.93 -6.68 -0.89
CA CYS A 210 -4.30 -7.13 -1.06
C CYS A 210 -5.22 -5.97 -1.48
N SER A 211 -6.00 -6.16 -2.54
CA SER A 211 -7.06 -5.22 -2.88
C SER A 211 -8.38 -5.67 -2.26
N PHE A 212 -9.10 -4.74 -1.64
CA PHE A 212 -10.39 -4.97 -0.99
C PHE A 212 -11.50 -5.36 -1.99
N GLY A 213 -11.41 -4.85 -3.22
CA GLY A 213 -12.47 -4.85 -4.22
C GLY A 213 -13.60 -3.85 -3.93
N PRO A 214 -14.55 -3.69 -4.85
CA PRO A 214 -15.55 -2.64 -4.78
C PRO A 214 -16.70 -3.03 -3.85
N ILE A 215 -17.11 -2.09 -3.00
CA ILE A 215 -18.36 -2.18 -2.23
C ILE A 215 -19.41 -1.38 -2.98
N GLY A 216 -20.39 -2.05 -3.61
CA GLY A 216 -21.53 -1.40 -4.26
C GLY A 216 -21.25 -0.80 -5.65
N ARG A 217 -20.17 -1.20 -6.33
CA ARG A 217 -19.90 -0.81 -7.72
C ARG A 217 -19.59 -2.02 -8.61
N THR A 218 -20.00 -1.92 -9.88
CA THR A 218 -19.75 -2.93 -10.91
C THR A 218 -18.56 -2.54 -11.78
N GLY A 219 -17.73 -3.51 -12.14
CA GLY A 219 -16.56 -3.29 -12.98
C GLY A 219 -15.28 -3.04 -12.18
N GLY A 220 -14.16 -3.21 -12.85
CA GLY A 220 -12.82 -3.00 -12.31
C GLY A 220 -11.77 -3.12 -13.39
N ARG A 221 -10.50 -2.94 -13.00
CA ARG A 221 -9.39 -3.02 -13.94
C ARG A 221 -9.33 -4.39 -14.60
N ALA A 222 -8.97 -4.40 -15.89
CA ALA A 222 -8.71 -5.65 -16.59
C ALA A 222 -7.36 -6.23 -16.15
N VAL A 223 -7.27 -7.55 -16.15
CA VAL A 223 -6.00 -8.28 -15.91
C VAL A 223 -5.05 -8.12 -17.09
N LYS A 224 -3.74 -8.00 -16.83
CA LYS A 224 -2.71 -7.94 -17.88
C LYS A 224 -2.68 -9.20 -18.78
N PRO A 225 -2.06 -9.12 -19.97
CA PRO A 225 -1.72 -10.33 -20.72
C PRO A 225 -0.87 -11.27 -19.86
N ASP A 226 -1.08 -12.57 -20.05
CA ASP A 226 -0.41 -13.64 -19.31
C ASP A 226 -0.66 -13.62 -17.79
N PHE A 227 -1.77 -13.02 -17.36
CA PHE A 227 -2.19 -13.11 -15.96
C PHE A 227 -2.46 -14.57 -15.58
N GLY A 228 -1.96 -14.97 -14.41
CA GLY A 228 -2.17 -16.32 -13.89
C GLY A 228 -1.80 -16.42 -12.41
N PRO A 229 -1.97 -17.62 -11.81
CA PRO A 229 -1.65 -17.87 -10.42
C PRO A 229 -0.17 -17.60 -10.08
N LEU A 230 0.72 -17.86 -11.04
CA LEU A 230 2.13 -17.50 -10.99
C LEU A 230 2.44 -16.66 -12.22
N MET A 231 3.01 -15.47 -12.01
CA MET A 231 3.25 -14.52 -13.09
C MET A 231 4.34 -13.52 -12.71
N GLN A 232 4.70 -12.66 -13.67
CA GLN A 232 5.46 -11.45 -13.40
C GLN A 232 4.57 -10.22 -13.63
N ASP A 233 4.77 -9.19 -12.81
CA ASP A 233 4.24 -7.86 -13.08
C ASP A 233 4.97 -7.21 -14.28
N TYR A 234 4.52 -6.03 -14.71
CA TYR A 234 5.17 -5.30 -15.81
C TYR A 234 6.61 -4.86 -15.50
N ASP A 235 7.06 -5.00 -14.25
CA ASP A 235 8.41 -4.68 -13.79
C ASP A 235 9.31 -5.91 -13.66
N GLY A 236 8.81 -7.10 -14.00
CA GLY A 236 9.55 -8.36 -13.92
C GLY A 236 9.63 -8.94 -12.51
N ARG A 237 8.86 -8.42 -11.54
CA ARG A 237 8.81 -8.96 -10.18
C ARG A 237 7.99 -10.24 -10.18
N GLU A 238 8.54 -11.31 -9.61
CA GLU A 238 7.83 -12.59 -9.52
C GLU A 238 6.71 -12.54 -8.47
N LEU A 239 5.50 -12.88 -8.91
CA LEU A 239 4.30 -12.83 -8.10
C LEU A 239 3.59 -14.19 -8.05
N GLU A 240 2.90 -14.38 -6.94
CA GLU A 240 1.89 -15.41 -6.73
C GLU A 240 0.55 -14.71 -6.48
N VAL A 241 -0.44 -14.92 -7.35
CA VAL A 241 -1.80 -14.44 -7.16
C VAL A 241 -2.58 -15.55 -6.46
N VAL A 242 -2.80 -15.38 -5.15
CA VAL A 242 -3.46 -16.39 -4.31
C VAL A 242 -4.97 -16.35 -4.49
N ALA A 243 -5.55 -15.16 -4.63
CA ALA A 243 -6.98 -15.01 -4.83
C ALA A 243 -7.29 -13.85 -5.79
N LEU A 244 -8.33 -14.05 -6.62
CA LEU A 244 -8.85 -13.06 -7.56
C LEU A 244 -10.38 -13.10 -7.59
N TYR A 245 -11.02 -12.04 -7.14
CA TYR A 245 -12.45 -11.79 -7.30
C TYR A 245 -12.66 -10.65 -8.31
N HIS A 246 -13.00 -11.03 -9.54
CA HIS A 246 -13.13 -10.13 -10.68
C HIS A 246 -14.50 -10.31 -11.37
N GLN A 247 -14.98 -9.28 -12.06
CA GLN A 247 -16.27 -9.32 -12.77
C GLN A 247 -16.35 -10.43 -13.83
N LYS A 248 -15.21 -10.78 -14.46
CA LYS A 248 -15.11 -11.84 -15.48
C LYS A 248 -14.51 -13.14 -14.95
N TYR A 249 -13.80 -13.10 -13.82
CA TYR A 249 -13.03 -14.25 -13.34
C TYR A 249 -13.27 -14.48 -11.84
N GLU A 250 -13.45 -15.74 -11.44
CA GLU A 250 -13.67 -16.11 -10.03
C GLU A 250 -12.44 -16.69 -9.32
N ALA A 251 -11.32 -16.84 -10.04
CA ALA A 251 -10.05 -17.35 -9.53
C ALA A 251 -8.86 -16.88 -10.39
N PRO A 252 -7.60 -16.99 -9.89
CA PRO A 252 -6.40 -16.51 -10.58
C PRO A 252 -6.05 -17.26 -11.87
N ASP A 253 -6.56 -18.48 -12.05
CA ASP A 253 -6.46 -19.28 -13.28
C ASP A 253 -7.40 -18.79 -14.40
N LEU A 254 -8.02 -17.62 -14.21
CA LEU A 254 -8.96 -16.98 -15.13
C LEU A 254 -10.22 -17.81 -15.40
N ARG A 255 -10.60 -18.70 -14.47
CA ARG A 255 -11.87 -19.41 -14.57
C ARG A 255 -13.02 -18.39 -14.66
N PRO A 256 -13.96 -18.54 -15.63
CA PRO A 256 -15.05 -17.58 -15.82
C PRO A 256 -15.91 -17.40 -14.57
N GLN A 257 -16.28 -16.15 -14.30
CA GLN A 257 -17.14 -15.78 -13.18
C GLN A 257 -18.56 -16.30 -13.40
N THR A 258 -19.06 -17.09 -12.43
CA THR A 258 -20.42 -17.66 -12.49
C THR A 258 -21.44 -16.92 -11.63
N ASN A 259 -20.98 -16.10 -10.67
CA ASN A 259 -21.85 -15.36 -9.76
C ASN A 259 -21.29 -13.96 -9.46
N PRO A 260 -21.40 -13.01 -10.41
CA PRO A 260 -20.89 -11.67 -10.24
C PRO A 260 -21.71 -10.89 -9.19
N GLY A 261 -21.33 -11.01 -7.92
CA GLY A 261 -21.84 -10.16 -6.84
C GLY A 261 -20.92 -8.98 -6.59
N TYR A 262 -21.47 -7.80 -6.29
CA TYR A 262 -20.74 -6.52 -6.20
C TYR A 262 -20.56 -5.99 -4.77
N TRP A 263 -20.60 -6.91 -3.82
CA TRP A 263 -20.48 -6.63 -2.39
C TRP A 263 -19.37 -7.48 -1.78
N ASN A 264 -18.21 -7.52 -2.42
CA ASN A 264 -17.07 -8.25 -1.89
C ASN A 264 -16.20 -7.36 -0.99
N PHE A 265 -15.53 -8.01 -0.04
CA PHE A 265 -14.60 -7.37 0.86
C PHE A 265 -13.45 -8.33 1.17
N LEU A 266 -12.32 -7.75 1.59
CA LEU A 266 -11.20 -8.50 2.15
C LEU A 266 -11.45 -8.68 3.65
N GLU A 267 -11.76 -9.91 4.06
CA GLU A 267 -11.69 -10.31 5.46
C GLU A 267 -10.21 -10.50 5.84
N MET A 268 -9.82 -9.87 6.94
CA MET A 268 -8.47 -9.96 7.49
C MET A 268 -8.54 -10.40 8.94
N GLU A 269 -7.71 -11.36 9.30
CA GLU A 269 -7.55 -11.87 10.65
C GLU A 269 -6.09 -11.72 11.07
N PHE A 270 -5.84 -10.97 12.14
CA PHE A 270 -4.50 -10.78 12.70
C PHE A 270 -4.51 -11.33 14.13
N ASP A 271 -3.84 -12.45 14.34
CA ASP A 271 -3.68 -13.05 15.67
C ASP A 271 -2.25 -12.88 16.17
N PRO A 272 -1.99 -11.90 17.06
CA PRO A 272 -0.65 -11.65 17.56
C PRO A 272 -0.25 -12.50 18.77
N ARG A 273 -1.14 -13.37 19.27
CA ARG A 273 -0.95 -14.03 20.58
C ARG A 273 0.06 -15.18 20.55
N ALA A 274 0.27 -15.78 19.38
CA ALA A 274 1.21 -16.88 19.20
C ALA A 274 2.66 -16.36 19.14
N ALA A 275 3.62 -17.23 19.45
CA ALA A 275 5.05 -16.92 19.33
C ALA A 275 5.43 -16.50 17.90
N ASP A 276 4.83 -17.16 16.90
CA ASP A 276 4.75 -16.66 15.53
C ASP A 276 3.31 -16.17 15.25
N PRO A 277 3.07 -14.85 15.25
CA PRO A 277 1.77 -14.27 14.94
C PRO A 277 1.19 -14.77 13.62
N GLN A 278 -0.13 -14.94 13.56
CA GLN A 278 -0.81 -15.46 12.39
C GLN A 278 -1.53 -14.35 11.62
N ILE A 279 -1.51 -14.47 10.29
CA ILE A 279 -2.17 -13.60 9.33
C ILE A 279 -3.12 -14.46 8.48
N GLY A 280 -4.40 -14.14 8.53
CA GLY A 280 -5.46 -14.72 7.70
C GLY A 280 -6.01 -13.70 6.71
N LEU A 281 -6.10 -14.04 5.42
CA LEU A 281 -6.63 -13.17 4.36
C LEU A 281 -7.59 -13.94 3.47
N ARG A 282 -8.83 -13.44 3.34
CA ARG A 282 -9.92 -14.12 2.62
C ARG A 282 -10.76 -13.10 1.87
N LEU A 283 -11.06 -13.36 0.59
CA LEU A 283 -12.06 -12.58 -0.13
C LEU A 283 -13.43 -13.17 0.15
N ARG A 284 -14.41 -12.33 0.52
CA ARG A 284 -15.78 -12.75 0.83
C ARG A 284 -16.79 -11.82 0.19
N ARG A 285 -18.05 -12.24 0.10
CA ARG A 285 -19.16 -11.32 -0.09
C ARG A 285 -19.79 -10.96 1.24
N LEU A 286 -20.35 -9.76 1.33
CA LEU A 286 -21.01 -9.23 2.53
C LEU A 286 -22.18 -10.11 3.01
N ASN A 287 -22.83 -10.81 2.08
CA ASN A 287 -23.94 -11.71 2.36
C ASN A 287 -23.53 -13.18 2.52
N ASP A 288 -22.24 -13.52 2.34
CA ASP A 288 -21.75 -14.87 2.60
C ASP A 288 -21.57 -15.03 4.13
N PRO A 289 -22.16 -16.05 4.77
CA PRO A 289 -21.88 -16.39 6.16
C PRO A 289 -20.37 -16.60 6.43
N PRO A 290 -19.85 -16.30 7.63
CA PRO A 290 -18.44 -16.51 7.95
C PRO A 290 -17.94 -17.95 7.76
N ALA A 291 -18.84 -18.93 7.92
CA ALA A 291 -18.54 -20.36 7.74
C ALA A 291 -18.49 -20.80 6.26
N GLU A 292 -18.97 -19.98 5.33
CA GLU A 292 -18.85 -20.31 3.90
C GLU A 292 -17.40 -20.23 3.43
N ARG A 293 -17.09 -21.01 2.40
CA ARG A 293 -15.79 -21.00 1.75
C ARG A 293 -15.52 -19.61 1.16
N PRO A 294 -14.34 -19.02 1.39
CA PRO A 294 -13.94 -17.78 0.75
C PRO A 294 -14.01 -17.84 -0.78
N ARG A 295 -14.24 -16.68 -1.38
CA ARG A 295 -14.29 -16.48 -2.83
C ARG A 295 -12.90 -16.20 -3.39
N GLY A 296 -12.81 -16.14 -4.71
CA GLY A 296 -11.58 -15.75 -5.40
C GLY A 296 -10.58 -16.88 -5.62
N GLY A 297 -10.98 -18.15 -5.41
CA GLY A 297 -10.16 -19.33 -5.70
C GLY A 297 -9.16 -19.74 -4.62
N GLY A 298 -8.86 -18.86 -3.65
CA GLY A 298 -7.88 -19.15 -2.60
C GLY A 298 -8.02 -18.29 -1.35
N GLN A 299 -7.20 -18.58 -0.35
CA GLN A 299 -7.07 -17.85 0.90
C GLN A 299 -5.63 -17.94 1.41
N VAL A 300 -5.27 -17.08 2.36
CA VAL A 300 -3.98 -17.12 3.04
C VAL A 300 -4.21 -17.38 4.52
N ASP A 301 -3.43 -18.32 5.07
CA ASP A 301 -3.24 -18.56 6.49
C ASP A 301 -1.73 -18.75 6.69
N VAL A 302 -1.06 -17.76 7.28
CA VAL A 302 0.41 -17.70 7.27
C VAL A 302 0.96 -17.13 8.57
N GLY A 303 2.09 -17.67 9.03
CA GLY A 303 2.87 -17.09 10.12
C GLY A 303 3.62 -15.84 9.68
N ALA A 304 3.78 -14.87 10.58
CA ALA A 304 4.52 -13.65 10.31
C ALA A 304 5.95 -13.96 9.85
N SER A 305 6.60 -14.99 10.39
CA SER A 305 7.94 -15.46 10.00
C SER A 305 8.09 -15.86 8.52
N GLN A 306 6.97 -16.15 7.85
CA GLN A 306 6.93 -16.51 6.42
C GLN A 306 6.71 -15.30 5.51
N THR A 307 6.69 -14.09 6.07
CA THR A 307 6.58 -12.80 5.36
C THR A 307 7.85 -11.98 5.50
N GLY A 308 8.01 -10.95 4.67
CA GLY A 308 9.24 -10.15 4.61
C GLY A 308 10.44 -10.94 4.10
N ARG A 309 11.59 -10.32 3.89
CA ARG A 309 12.81 -11.01 3.45
C ARG A 309 13.32 -11.96 4.55
N PRO A 310 13.97 -13.07 4.18
CA PRO A 310 14.68 -13.90 5.17
C PRO A 310 15.71 -13.05 5.92
N PRO A 311 15.91 -13.28 7.23
CA PRO A 311 16.88 -12.53 8.01
C PRO A 311 18.31 -12.87 7.59
N ASP A 312 19.17 -11.86 7.51
CA ASP A 312 20.60 -11.99 7.20
C ASP A 312 21.41 -12.46 8.41
N SER A 313 20.91 -12.20 9.62
CA SER A 313 21.56 -12.58 10.87
C SER A 313 20.56 -12.94 11.97
N ARG A 314 21.06 -13.56 13.04
CA ARG A 314 20.26 -13.90 14.22
C ARG A 314 20.91 -13.37 15.49
N LEU A 315 20.10 -12.76 16.34
CA LEU A 315 20.49 -12.36 17.69
C LEU A 315 20.76 -13.60 18.55
N PRO A 316 21.73 -13.52 19.47
CA PRO A 316 21.85 -14.53 20.51
C PRO A 316 20.60 -14.51 21.42
N PRO A 317 20.37 -15.56 22.22
CA PRO A 317 19.34 -15.55 23.24
C PRO A 317 19.58 -14.39 24.22
N ILE A 318 18.72 -13.38 24.17
CA ILE A 318 18.75 -12.21 25.07
C ILE A 318 17.46 -12.24 25.88
N ARG A 319 17.57 -11.98 27.20
CA ARG A 319 16.42 -11.69 28.06
C ARG A 319 16.41 -10.21 28.42
N THR A 320 15.23 -9.61 28.34
CA THR A 320 14.96 -8.24 28.75
C THR A 320 13.88 -8.21 29.83
N LEU A 321 13.34 -7.03 30.14
CA LEU A 321 12.13 -6.91 30.96
C LEU A 321 10.96 -7.63 30.26
N PRO A 322 10.06 -8.30 31.01
CA PRO A 322 8.82 -8.88 30.47
C PRO A 322 7.90 -7.86 29.80
N ASN A 323 7.25 -8.24 28.69
CA ASN A 323 6.24 -7.44 27.99
C ASN A 323 6.69 -6.00 27.64
N ALA A 324 7.98 -5.80 27.46
CA ALA A 324 8.60 -4.51 27.20
C ALA A 324 8.77 -4.30 25.71
N ASP A 325 8.60 -3.05 25.27
CA ASP A 325 9.03 -2.66 23.94
C ASP A 325 10.55 -2.51 23.94
N VAL A 326 11.21 -3.28 23.09
CA VAL A 326 12.65 -3.34 22.94
C VAL A 326 13.00 -2.77 21.58
N ARG A 327 13.95 -1.83 21.56
CA ARG A 327 14.52 -1.27 20.33
C ARG A 327 15.96 -1.73 20.20
N LEU A 328 16.26 -2.33 19.07
CA LEU A 328 17.60 -2.67 18.66
C LEU A 328 18.10 -1.59 17.71
N ALA A 329 19.31 -1.12 17.95
CA ALA A 329 19.97 -0.10 17.16
C ALA A 329 21.43 -0.49 16.94
N LEU A 330 22.04 0.04 15.88
CA LEU A 330 23.48 0.01 15.69
C LEU A 330 24.18 0.86 16.77
N SER A 331 25.48 0.65 16.94
CA SER A 331 26.29 1.43 17.88
C SER A 331 26.32 2.93 17.57
N ASP A 332 26.02 3.32 16.32
CA ASP A 332 25.88 4.71 15.88
C ASP A 332 24.47 5.29 16.12
N GLY A 333 23.57 4.54 16.75
CA GLY A 333 22.22 4.96 17.09
C GLY A 333 21.17 4.75 15.99
N ARG A 334 21.55 4.30 14.79
CA ARG A 334 20.57 4.01 13.73
C ARG A 334 19.66 2.84 14.12
N PRO A 335 18.33 2.96 13.97
CA PRO A 335 17.40 1.92 14.36
C PRO A 335 17.54 0.69 13.45
N LEU A 336 17.42 -0.50 14.03
CA LEU A 336 17.40 -1.77 13.30
C LEU A 336 16.04 -2.44 13.40
N ARG A 337 15.55 -2.64 14.63
CA ARG A 337 14.30 -3.38 14.85
C ARG A 337 13.64 -3.03 16.17
N GLY A 338 12.34 -2.78 16.12
CA GLY A 338 11.44 -2.78 17.26
C GLY A 338 10.79 -4.14 17.41
N LEU A 339 10.68 -4.62 18.65
CA LEU A 339 9.93 -5.80 19.01
C LEU A 339 9.42 -5.70 20.45
N ARG A 340 8.43 -6.52 20.81
CA ARG A 340 7.95 -6.66 22.18
C ARG A 340 8.47 -7.96 22.77
N SER A 341 9.06 -7.92 23.95
CA SER A 341 9.48 -9.12 24.67
C SER A 341 8.27 -9.89 25.18
N ALA A 342 8.42 -11.20 25.34
CA ALA A 342 7.41 -12.08 25.89
C ALA A 342 7.26 -11.89 27.42
N ALA A 343 6.30 -12.60 28.01
CA ALA A 343 6.03 -12.54 29.44
C ALA A 343 7.19 -13.07 30.32
N ASP A 344 8.11 -13.86 29.75
CA ASP A 344 9.32 -14.34 30.42
C ASP A 344 10.57 -13.48 30.13
N GLY A 345 10.38 -12.36 29.42
CA GLY A 345 11.43 -11.44 29.00
C GLY A 345 12.21 -11.89 27.75
N SER A 346 11.90 -13.04 27.16
CA SER A 346 12.55 -13.47 25.92
C SER A 346 12.12 -12.63 24.71
N LEU A 347 12.99 -12.53 23.72
CA LEU A 347 12.66 -11.85 22.46
C LEU A 347 12.11 -12.88 21.46
N PRO A 348 10.84 -12.74 20.99
CA PRO A 348 10.19 -13.73 20.12
C PRO A 348 10.84 -13.81 18.74
N ARG A 349 11.52 -12.74 18.31
CA ARG A 349 12.13 -12.61 16.99
C ARG A 349 13.60 -12.25 17.15
N ALA A 350 14.46 -13.17 16.71
CA ALA A 350 15.91 -13.00 16.73
C ALA A 350 16.47 -12.62 15.34
N GLY A 351 15.70 -12.78 14.25
CA GLY A 351 16.17 -12.48 12.90
C GLY A 351 16.27 -10.97 12.63
N LEU A 352 17.39 -10.52 12.09
CA LEU A 352 17.60 -9.15 11.62
C LEU A 352 17.92 -9.14 10.13
N THR A 353 17.35 -8.16 9.41
CA THR A 353 17.64 -7.86 8.00
C THR A 353 18.52 -6.60 7.95
N GLY A 354 19.62 -6.66 7.21
CA GLY A 354 20.65 -5.61 7.12
C GLY A 354 20.52 -4.74 5.88
#